data_AF-A0A9W4LGF1-F1
#
_entry.id   AF-A0A9W4LGF1-F1
#
_cell.length_a   1.000
_cell.length_b   1.000
_cell.length_c   1.000
_cell.angle_alpha   90.00
_cell.angle_beta   90.00
_cell.angle_gamma   90.00
#
_symmetry.space_group_name_H-M   'P 1'
#
loop_
_entity.id
_entity.type
_entity.pdbx_description
1 polymer ?
#
loop_
_entity_poly.entity_id
_entity_poly.type
_entity_poly.pdbx_seq_one_letter_code
_entity_poly.pdbx_strand_id
1 'polypeptide(L)'
;MPPKHLGCQTPPVTLYSAIAPPNATSLQTVLLKPTIRKSDAVGYLSDFVKEWPCSQIDAFMPWHYEAWAYDQQKRLIKPDAEIAPGLRTMALPGPAPGHIGLRVDSGNEGLLFWEDVVIAPTYQFANHDWVFALDTDQRAAAATRKKILDEVATDRVMVAGAHLDFPGFGYVDRAEQGYRFVSAPWDYRI
;
A
#
# COMPACT_ATOMS: atom_id res chain seq x y z
N MET A 1 -20.62 30.16 -32.07
CA MET A 1 -19.75 30.07 -30.87
C MET A 1 -19.31 28.62 -30.73
N PRO A 2 -18.00 28.32 -30.68
CA PRO A 2 -17.54 26.97 -30.41
C PRO A 2 -17.76 26.62 -28.91
N PRO A 3 -18.09 25.37 -28.56
CA PRO A 3 -18.24 24.96 -27.18
C PRO A 3 -16.89 24.98 -26.44
N LYS A 4 -16.94 25.50 -25.21
CA LYS A 4 -15.82 25.67 -24.27
C LYS A 4 -15.28 24.30 -23.80
N HIS A 5 -13.96 24.16 -23.86
CA HIS A 5 -13.07 23.21 -23.17
C HIS A 5 -13.69 22.00 -22.46
N LEU A 6 -13.60 20.83 -23.10
CA LEU A 6 -13.46 19.55 -22.40
C LEU A 6 -12.09 19.56 -21.72
N GLY A 7 -12.05 20.02 -20.47
CA GLY A 7 -10.85 20.04 -19.63
C GLY A 7 -10.26 18.63 -19.51
N CYS A 8 -8.93 18.55 -19.58
CA CYS A 8 -8.13 17.33 -19.44
C CYS A 8 -8.68 16.41 -18.34
N GLN A 9 -9.38 15.35 -18.73
CA GLN A 9 -9.57 14.20 -17.86
C GLN A 9 -8.22 13.49 -17.81
N THR A 10 -7.46 13.68 -16.74
CA THR A 10 -6.39 12.73 -16.42
C THR A 10 -7.05 11.35 -16.35
N PRO A 11 -6.58 10.36 -17.11
CA PRO A 11 -7.14 9.01 -17.03
C PRO A 11 -7.05 8.52 -15.59
N PRO A 12 -7.96 7.63 -15.14
CA PRO A 12 -7.86 7.05 -13.81
C PRO A 12 -6.51 6.36 -13.68
N VAL A 13 -5.97 6.29 -12.48
CA VAL A 13 -4.65 5.70 -12.24
C VAL A 13 -4.77 4.78 -11.04
N THR A 14 -4.37 3.52 -11.18
CA THR A 14 -4.37 2.55 -10.08
C THR A 14 -2.95 2.38 -9.54
N LEU A 15 -2.79 2.55 -8.24
CA LEU A 15 -1.54 2.28 -7.52
C LEU A 15 -1.64 0.90 -6.87
N TYR A 16 -0.62 0.06 -7.05
CA TYR A 16 -0.50 -1.21 -6.35
C TYR A 16 0.61 -1.11 -5.32
N SER A 17 0.32 -1.39 -4.06
CA SER A 17 1.25 -1.23 -2.95
C SER A 17 2.43 -2.20 -2.94
N ALA A 18 2.36 -3.31 -3.67
CA ALA A 18 3.47 -4.23 -3.89
C ALA A 18 3.28 -5.08 -5.15
N ILE A 19 4.24 -5.03 -6.08
CA ILE A 19 4.42 -6.01 -7.18
C ILE A 19 5.91 -6.00 -7.58
N ALA A 20 6.60 -7.15 -7.59
CA ALA A 20 8.04 -7.20 -7.92
C ALA A 20 8.32 -7.83 -9.31
N PRO A 21 9.12 -7.20 -10.20
CA PRO A 21 9.63 -7.85 -11.40
C PRO A 21 10.93 -8.65 -11.13
N PRO A 22 11.25 -9.68 -11.95
CA PRO A 22 12.24 -10.72 -11.64
C PRO A 22 13.73 -10.29 -11.62
N ASN A 23 14.09 -9.08 -12.05
CA ASN A 23 15.50 -8.66 -12.22
C ASN A 23 15.88 -7.40 -11.43
N ALA A 24 15.04 -6.94 -10.51
CA ALA A 24 15.29 -5.68 -9.81
C ALA A 24 16.04 -5.90 -8.49
N THR A 25 17.29 -5.43 -8.42
CA THR A 25 18.08 -5.30 -7.17
C THR A 25 17.59 -4.14 -6.27
N SER A 26 16.51 -3.44 -6.67
CA SER A 26 15.78 -2.47 -5.86
C SER A 26 14.28 -2.42 -6.27
N LEU A 27 13.40 -2.41 -5.28
CA LEU A 27 11.96 -2.65 -5.38
C LEU A 27 11.20 -1.47 -6.03
N GLN A 28 10.22 -1.77 -6.89
CA GLN A 28 9.44 -0.73 -7.59
C GLN A 28 7.94 -1.07 -7.64
N THR A 29 7.10 -0.10 -7.27
CA THR A 29 5.63 -0.18 -7.36
C THR A 29 5.13 0.08 -8.77
N VAL A 30 4.06 -0.58 -9.17
CA VAL A 30 3.43 -0.42 -10.49
C VAL A 30 2.24 0.55 -10.44
N LEU A 31 2.34 1.62 -11.22
CA LEU A 31 1.22 2.50 -11.55
C LEU A 31 0.57 2.04 -12.85
N LEU A 32 -0.70 1.65 -12.83
CA LEU A 32 -1.41 1.18 -14.03
C LEU A 32 -2.30 2.25 -14.65
N LYS A 33 -2.27 2.33 -16.00
CA LYS A 33 -3.34 2.95 -16.77
C LYS A 33 -4.47 1.92 -16.98
N PRO A 34 -5.74 2.26 -16.75
CA PRO A 34 -6.78 1.28 -16.52
C PRO A 34 -7.55 1.05 -17.82
N THR A 35 -7.11 0.08 -18.62
CA THR A 35 -8.00 -0.49 -19.64
C THR A 35 -7.60 -1.93 -19.89
N ILE A 36 -8.31 -2.92 -19.30
CA ILE A 36 -8.48 -4.32 -19.77
C ILE A 36 -9.29 -5.15 -18.73
N ARG A 37 -9.97 -6.20 -19.20
CA ARG A 37 -10.82 -7.12 -18.40
C ARG A 37 -9.99 -8.21 -17.70
N LYS A 38 -10.46 -8.69 -16.54
CA LYS A 38 -9.86 -9.78 -15.73
C LYS A 38 -9.51 -11.07 -16.50
N SER A 39 -10.08 -11.31 -17.68
CA SER A 39 -9.87 -12.52 -18.48
C SER A 39 -8.52 -12.61 -19.19
N ASP A 40 -7.75 -11.52 -19.22
CA ASP A 40 -6.65 -11.37 -20.19
C ASP A 40 -5.24 -11.56 -19.56
N ALA A 41 -5.14 -12.04 -18.32
CA ALA A 41 -3.88 -12.19 -17.59
C ALA A 41 -3.36 -13.66 -17.59
N VAL A 42 -2.44 -14.02 -18.50
CA VAL A 42 -1.71 -15.32 -18.45
C VAL A 42 -0.25 -15.21 -18.92
N GLY A 43 0.71 -15.61 -18.06
CA GLY A 43 1.99 -16.26 -18.41
C GLY A 43 3.30 -15.43 -18.47
N TYR A 44 4.24 -15.64 -17.51
CA TYR A 44 5.64 -16.16 -17.62
C TYR A 44 6.48 -15.75 -16.38
N LEU A 45 7.13 -16.70 -15.66
CA LEU A 45 8.03 -16.41 -14.53
C LEU A 45 9.20 -17.42 -14.45
N SER A 46 10.42 -16.94 -14.67
CA SER A 46 11.69 -17.55 -14.25
C SER A 46 12.68 -16.38 -14.21
N ASP A 47 13.04 -15.82 -13.05
CA ASP A 47 14.29 -16.18 -12.38
C ASP A 47 14.31 -15.84 -10.87
N PHE A 48 13.20 -15.36 -10.30
CA PHE A 48 13.11 -14.85 -8.91
C PHE A 48 12.64 -15.88 -7.87
N VAL A 49 12.25 -17.08 -8.32
CA VAL A 49 11.55 -18.12 -7.53
C VAL A 49 12.50 -18.98 -6.68
N LYS A 50 13.83 -18.79 -6.78
CA LYS A 50 14.80 -19.73 -6.19
C LYS A 50 15.00 -19.60 -4.68
N GLU A 51 14.67 -18.46 -4.08
CA GLU A 51 15.00 -18.16 -2.67
C GLU A 51 13.78 -18.17 -1.73
N TRP A 52 12.57 -18.37 -2.27
CA TRP A 52 11.33 -18.34 -1.50
C TRP A 52 10.89 -19.75 -1.06
N PRO A 53 10.35 -19.92 0.15
CA PRO A 53 9.62 -21.13 0.52
C PRO A 53 8.46 -21.36 -0.45
N CYS A 54 8.27 -22.61 -0.91
CA CYS A 54 7.19 -22.96 -1.87
C CYS A 54 5.81 -22.46 -1.44
N SER A 55 5.53 -22.45 -0.13
CA SER A 55 4.26 -21.97 0.44
C SER A 55 3.99 -20.48 0.21
N GLN A 56 5.04 -19.66 0.06
CA GLN A 56 4.89 -18.23 -0.24
C GLN A 56 4.77 -17.99 -1.75
N ILE A 57 5.43 -18.81 -2.58
CA ILE A 57 5.32 -18.70 -4.04
C ILE A 57 3.85 -18.84 -4.47
N ASP A 58 3.17 -19.92 -4.08
CA ASP A 58 1.78 -20.16 -4.49
C ASP A 58 0.83 -19.01 -4.09
N ALA A 59 1.09 -18.34 -2.97
CA ALA A 59 0.28 -17.22 -2.47
C ALA A 59 0.48 -15.92 -3.28
N PHE A 60 1.68 -15.67 -3.79
CA PHE A 60 2.05 -14.41 -4.44
C PHE A 60 2.09 -14.45 -5.99
N MET A 61 2.09 -15.65 -6.59
CA MET A 61 2.11 -15.83 -8.05
C MET A 61 0.96 -15.15 -8.82
N PRO A 62 -0.31 -15.19 -8.37
CA PRO A 62 -1.43 -14.55 -9.08
C PRO A 62 -1.21 -13.03 -9.32
N TRP A 63 -0.67 -12.33 -8.33
CA TRP A 63 -0.44 -10.88 -8.37
C TRP A 63 0.61 -10.46 -9.41
N HIS A 64 1.61 -11.33 -9.63
CA HIS A 64 2.64 -11.08 -10.64
C HIS A 64 2.07 -11.20 -12.07
N TYR A 65 1.15 -12.15 -12.30
CA TYR A 65 0.47 -12.28 -13.59
C TYR A 65 -0.42 -11.08 -13.90
N GLU A 66 -1.10 -10.52 -12.89
CA GLU A 66 -1.89 -9.31 -13.05
C GLU A 66 -1.02 -8.13 -13.48
N ALA A 67 0.12 -7.89 -12.85
CA ALA A 67 1.00 -6.79 -13.22
C ALA A 67 1.62 -6.91 -14.62
N TRP A 68 1.94 -8.14 -15.01
CA TRP A 68 2.49 -8.44 -16.33
C TRP A 68 1.50 -8.10 -17.45
N ALA A 69 0.20 -8.31 -17.24
CA ALA A 69 -0.84 -7.93 -18.19
C ALA A 69 -0.79 -6.43 -18.57
N TYR A 70 -0.12 -5.60 -17.76
CA TYR A 70 0.06 -4.18 -17.99
C TYR A 70 1.52 -3.75 -18.22
N ASP A 71 2.41 -4.64 -18.64
CA ASP A 71 3.84 -4.34 -18.79
C ASP A 71 4.13 -3.12 -19.68
N GLN A 72 3.32 -2.90 -20.71
CA GLN A 72 3.42 -1.74 -21.61
C GLN A 72 2.74 -0.47 -21.08
N GLN A 73 1.97 -0.58 -20.00
CA GLN A 73 1.15 0.49 -19.44
C GLN A 73 1.47 0.78 -17.97
N LYS A 74 2.53 0.17 -17.44
CA LYS A 74 3.00 0.39 -16.07
C LYS A 74 4.08 1.46 -16.01
N ARG A 75 4.02 2.28 -14.96
CA ARG A 75 5.18 3.06 -14.51
C ARG A 75 5.67 2.49 -13.19
N LEU A 76 6.95 2.17 -13.15
CA LEU A 76 7.59 1.74 -11.93
C LEU A 76 7.95 2.96 -11.05
N ILE A 77 7.59 2.89 -9.77
CA ILE A 77 7.74 3.96 -8.79
C ILE A 77 8.68 3.49 -7.69
N LYS A 78 9.66 4.33 -7.36
CA LYS A 78 10.57 4.09 -6.25
C LYS A 78 9.88 4.38 -4.90
N PRO A 79 10.33 3.75 -3.80
CA PRO A 79 9.93 4.21 -2.48
C PRO A 79 10.29 5.69 -2.27
N ASP A 80 9.52 6.37 -1.43
CA ASP A 80 9.73 7.78 -1.05
C ASP A 80 9.74 8.77 -2.23
N ALA A 81 9.01 8.45 -3.31
CA ALA A 81 8.89 9.28 -4.50
C ALA A 81 7.61 10.12 -4.49
N GLU A 82 7.72 11.40 -4.83
CA GLU A 82 6.56 12.23 -5.15
C GLU A 82 6.04 11.87 -6.55
N ILE A 83 4.78 11.42 -6.62
CA ILE A 83 4.17 10.93 -7.87
C ILE A 83 3.22 11.94 -8.51
N ALA A 84 2.73 12.90 -7.72
CA ALA A 84 1.98 14.09 -8.10
C ALA A 84 2.05 15.10 -6.93
N PRO A 85 1.73 16.40 -7.12
CA PRO A 85 1.73 17.37 -6.03
C PRO A 85 0.89 16.91 -4.83
N GLY A 86 1.51 16.81 -3.66
CA GLY A 86 0.86 16.35 -2.42
C GLY A 86 0.65 14.82 -2.34
N LEU A 87 1.09 14.04 -3.33
CA LEU A 87 1.02 12.57 -3.32
C LEU A 87 2.43 11.98 -3.36
N ARG A 88 2.83 11.29 -2.30
CA ARG A 88 4.13 10.63 -2.20
C ARG A 88 4.01 9.19 -1.74
N THR A 89 4.84 8.32 -2.29
CA THR A 89 4.99 6.96 -1.76
C THR A 89 5.78 6.99 -0.46
N MET A 90 5.59 5.98 0.40
CA MET A 90 6.37 5.78 1.62
C MET A 90 6.87 4.35 1.68
N ALA A 91 8.17 4.14 1.89
CA ALA A 91 8.72 2.79 2.07
C ALA A 91 8.16 2.15 3.36
N LEU A 92 7.48 1.01 3.25
CA LEU A 92 6.86 0.29 4.38
C LEU A 92 7.30 -1.20 4.39
N PRO A 93 8.60 -1.49 4.53
CA PRO A 93 9.12 -2.85 4.34
C PRO A 93 8.60 -3.84 5.37
N GLY A 94 8.44 -5.10 4.95
CA GLY A 94 8.08 -6.21 5.83
C GLY A 94 6.95 -7.09 5.28
N PRO A 95 5.72 -6.56 5.15
CA PRO A 95 4.56 -7.35 4.74
C PRO A 95 4.79 -8.09 3.42
N ALA A 96 5.24 -7.36 2.39
CA ALA A 96 5.64 -7.89 1.10
C ALA A 96 6.90 -7.18 0.60
N PRO A 97 7.67 -7.79 -0.33
CA PRO A 97 8.75 -7.10 -0.99
C PRO A 97 8.21 -5.88 -1.74
N GLY A 98 8.79 -4.72 -1.45
CA GLY A 98 8.42 -3.48 -2.13
C GLY A 98 7.12 -2.88 -1.64
N HIS A 99 6.62 -3.34 -0.48
CA HIS A 99 5.48 -2.75 0.18
C HIS A 99 5.71 -1.26 0.43
N ILE A 100 4.78 -0.46 -0.06
CA ILE A 100 4.73 0.98 0.15
C ILE A 100 3.36 1.42 0.63
N GLY A 101 3.35 2.55 1.33
CA GLY A 101 2.14 3.33 1.55
C GLY A 101 2.03 4.49 0.58
N LEU A 102 0.85 5.10 0.52
CA LEU A 102 0.60 6.35 -0.18
C LEU A 102 0.24 7.43 0.83
N ARG A 103 1.06 8.47 0.89
CA ARG A 103 0.79 9.68 1.67
C ARG A 103 0.18 10.74 0.76
N VAL A 104 -0.97 11.25 1.19
CA VAL A 104 -1.69 12.37 0.59
C VAL A 104 -1.66 13.53 1.57
N ASP A 105 -1.12 14.66 1.15
CA ASP A 105 -1.03 15.90 1.93
C ASP A 105 -1.82 17.01 1.21
N SER A 106 -2.65 17.72 1.98
CA SER A 106 -3.44 18.87 1.50
C SER A 106 -3.44 19.96 2.57
N GLY A 107 -2.67 21.02 2.36
CA GLY A 107 -2.49 22.07 3.36
C GLY A 107 -1.87 21.51 4.64
N ASN A 108 -2.59 21.61 5.76
CA ASN A 108 -2.17 21.09 7.06
C ASN A 108 -2.76 19.70 7.38
N GLU A 109 -3.49 19.11 6.45
CA GLU A 109 -4.13 17.81 6.61
C GLU A 109 -3.35 16.73 5.85
N GLY A 110 -3.30 15.53 6.41
CA GLY A 110 -2.59 14.40 5.84
C GLY A 110 -3.35 13.08 6.03
N LEU A 111 -3.30 12.24 5.00
CA LEU A 111 -3.85 10.89 4.97
C LEU A 111 -2.76 9.91 4.52
N LEU A 112 -2.54 8.86 5.30
CA LEU A 112 -1.66 7.74 4.94
C LEU A 112 -2.49 6.50 4.63
N PHE A 113 -2.49 6.07 3.38
CA PHE A 113 -2.87 4.71 3.01
C PHE A 113 -1.69 3.79 3.33
N TRP A 114 -1.76 3.08 4.45
CA TRP A 114 -0.66 2.22 4.91
C TRP A 114 -0.82 0.76 4.51
N GLU A 115 -1.94 0.42 3.85
CA GLU A 115 -2.26 -0.93 3.38
C GLU A 115 -2.16 -1.98 4.50
N ASP A 116 -1.08 -2.76 4.49
CA ASP A 116 -0.87 -4.00 5.26
C ASP A 116 0.00 -3.80 6.51
N VAL A 117 0.27 -2.54 6.91
CA VAL A 117 1.00 -2.26 8.15
C VAL A 117 0.30 -2.90 9.36
N VAL A 118 -1.03 -2.94 9.36
CA VAL A 118 -1.85 -3.63 10.35
C VAL A 118 -2.82 -4.56 9.62
N ILE A 119 -2.66 -5.88 9.79
CA ILE A 119 -3.51 -6.93 9.21
C ILE A 119 -4.57 -7.42 10.20
N ALA A 120 -4.21 -7.49 11.47
CA ALA A 120 -5.06 -8.02 12.55
C ALA A 120 -5.27 -6.93 13.62
N PRO A 121 -6.14 -5.94 13.37
CA PRO A 121 -6.26 -4.74 14.21
C PRO A 121 -6.56 -5.04 15.67
N THR A 122 -7.41 -6.04 15.94
CA THR A 122 -7.76 -6.49 17.30
C THR A 122 -6.53 -6.82 18.17
N TYR A 123 -5.42 -7.24 17.55
CA TYR A 123 -4.21 -7.67 18.26
C TYR A 123 -3.05 -6.71 18.07
N GLN A 124 -2.82 -6.24 16.85
CA GLN A 124 -1.58 -5.57 16.46
C GLN A 124 -1.48 -4.10 16.89
N PHE A 125 -2.57 -3.45 17.31
CA PHE A 125 -2.47 -2.12 17.91
C PHE A 125 -1.87 -2.18 19.33
N ALA A 126 -2.39 -3.07 20.18
CA ALA A 126 -1.88 -3.27 21.53
C ALA A 126 -0.53 -4.02 21.54
N ASN A 127 -0.32 -4.91 20.57
CA ASN A 127 0.87 -5.74 20.43
C ASN A 127 1.54 -5.47 19.07
N HIS A 128 2.10 -4.27 18.91
CA HIS A 128 2.65 -3.80 17.63
C HIS A 128 3.82 -4.64 17.10
N ASP A 129 4.44 -5.46 17.94
CA ASP A 129 5.52 -6.38 17.58
C ASP A 129 5.02 -7.76 17.13
N TRP A 130 3.73 -8.05 17.24
CA TRP A 130 3.16 -9.31 16.75
C TRP A 130 3.09 -9.33 15.22
N VAL A 131 3.73 -10.33 14.63
CA VAL A 131 3.89 -10.44 13.18
C VAL A 131 2.80 -11.30 12.56
N PHE A 132 2.52 -11.07 11.29
CA PHE A 132 1.61 -11.91 10.52
C PHE A 132 2.40 -13.04 9.86
N ALA A 133 1.85 -14.25 9.84
CA ALA A 133 2.58 -15.43 9.34
C ALA A 133 3.00 -15.31 7.86
N LEU A 134 2.30 -14.47 7.09
CA LEU A 134 2.59 -14.20 5.69
C LEU A 134 3.46 -12.96 5.46
N ASP A 135 3.90 -12.26 6.51
CA ASP A 135 4.91 -11.21 6.37
C ASP A 135 6.17 -11.80 5.75
N THR A 136 6.66 -11.19 4.67
CA THR A 136 7.86 -11.68 3.97
C THR A 136 9.12 -11.46 4.80
N ASP A 137 9.19 -10.35 5.53
CA ASP A 137 10.18 -10.11 6.59
C ASP A 137 9.44 -9.65 7.86
N GLN A 138 9.24 -10.60 8.77
CA GLN A 138 8.55 -10.39 10.04
C GLN A 138 9.22 -9.34 10.93
N ARG A 139 10.57 -9.28 10.94
CA ARG A 139 11.30 -8.32 11.76
C ARG A 139 11.14 -6.92 11.20
N ALA A 140 11.25 -6.77 9.88
CA ALA A 140 11.00 -5.51 9.20
C ALA A 140 9.53 -5.07 9.38
N ALA A 141 8.56 -5.99 9.26
CA ALA A 141 7.15 -5.69 9.43
C ALA A 141 6.83 -5.13 10.82
N ALA A 142 7.33 -5.77 11.88
CA ALA A 142 7.18 -5.29 13.26
C ALA A 142 7.83 -3.91 13.46
N ALA A 143 9.04 -3.71 12.92
CA ALA A 143 9.74 -2.43 13.04
C ALA A 143 9.03 -1.30 12.28
N THR A 144 8.58 -1.56 11.05
CA THR A 144 7.80 -0.65 10.23
C THR A 144 6.49 -0.29 10.92
N ARG A 145 5.75 -1.28 11.43
CA ARG A 145 4.50 -1.05 12.14
C ARG A 145 4.70 -0.14 13.34
N LYS A 146 5.67 -0.46 14.20
CA LYS A 146 5.97 0.39 15.35
C LYS A 146 6.29 1.83 14.93
N LYS A 147 7.18 2.00 13.95
CA LYS A 147 7.57 3.33 13.43
C LYS A 147 6.35 4.11 12.93
N ILE A 148 5.52 3.50 12.09
CA ILE A 148 4.37 4.17 11.49
C ILE A 148 3.31 4.50 12.55
N LEU A 149 3.01 3.59 13.47
CA LEU A 149 2.09 3.87 14.57
C LEU A 149 2.60 5.02 15.46
N ASP A 150 3.91 5.08 15.74
CA ASP A 150 4.53 6.20 16.44
C ASP A 150 4.39 7.53 15.70
N GLU A 151 4.69 7.55 14.40
CA GLU A 151 4.59 8.74 13.56
C GLU A 151 3.14 9.25 13.47
N VAL A 152 2.19 8.39 13.09
CA VAL A 152 0.81 8.83 12.87
C VAL A 152 0.10 9.24 14.17
N ALA A 153 0.47 8.63 15.31
CA ALA A 153 -0.07 9.01 16.61
C ALA A 153 0.53 10.33 17.13
N THR A 154 1.78 10.64 16.78
CA THR A 154 2.42 11.91 17.16
C THR A 154 1.89 13.06 16.32
N ASP A 155 1.85 12.87 15.00
CA ASP A 155 1.55 13.92 14.05
C ASP A 155 0.04 14.04 13.78
N ARG A 156 -0.78 13.20 14.42
CA ARG A 156 -2.25 13.17 14.27
C ARG A 156 -2.69 13.00 12.82
N VAL A 157 -1.97 12.15 12.10
CA VAL A 157 -2.21 11.84 10.69
C VAL A 157 -3.37 10.85 10.59
N MET A 158 -4.34 11.11 9.70
CA MET A 158 -5.39 10.15 9.41
C MET A 158 -4.79 8.96 8.64
N VAL A 159 -5.23 7.74 8.94
CA VAL A 159 -4.79 6.53 8.26
C VAL A 159 -5.96 5.84 7.57
N ALA A 160 -5.63 5.14 6.48
CA ALA A 160 -6.49 4.20 5.81
C ALA A 160 -5.74 2.85 5.67
N GLY A 161 -6.35 1.77 6.14
CA GLY A 161 -5.76 0.43 6.07
C GLY A 161 -6.66 -0.59 5.41
N ALA A 162 -6.05 -1.49 4.62
CA ALA A 162 -6.78 -2.48 3.84
C ALA A 162 -7.53 -3.50 4.71
N HIS A 163 -7.04 -3.73 5.93
CA HIS A 163 -7.57 -4.71 6.88
C HIS A 163 -8.17 -4.10 8.14
N LEU A 164 -8.41 -2.78 8.14
CA LEU A 164 -9.15 -2.12 9.20
C LEU A 164 -10.66 -2.30 8.97
N ASP A 165 -11.43 -2.31 10.06
CA ASP A 165 -12.89 -2.41 9.97
C ASP A 165 -13.44 -1.30 9.07
N PHE A 166 -14.25 -1.69 8.09
CA PHE A 166 -14.82 -0.77 7.11
C PHE A 166 -15.52 0.41 7.80
N PRO A 167 -15.27 1.68 7.41
CA PRO A 167 -14.63 2.11 6.15
C PRO A 167 -13.09 2.17 6.19
N GLY A 168 -12.47 1.77 7.29
CA GLY A 168 -11.01 1.66 7.40
C GLY A 168 -10.28 2.98 7.59
N PHE A 169 -10.99 4.10 7.81
CA PHE A 169 -10.40 5.42 8.09
C PHE A 169 -10.42 5.74 9.58
N GLY A 170 -9.33 6.33 10.08
CA GLY A 170 -9.27 6.77 11.46
C GLY A 170 -7.93 7.33 11.87
N TYR A 171 -7.71 7.40 13.17
CA TYR A 171 -6.49 7.89 13.80
C TYR A 171 -5.92 6.83 14.72
N VAL A 172 -4.65 6.99 15.06
CA VAL A 172 -3.98 6.15 16.05
C VAL A 172 -3.68 7.01 17.26
N ASP A 173 -4.02 6.50 18.44
CA ASP A 173 -3.64 7.10 19.72
C ASP A 173 -2.68 6.18 20.46
N ARG A 174 -1.84 6.78 21.31
CA ARG A 174 -1.07 6.01 22.30
C ARG A 174 -2.00 5.51 23.41
N ALA A 175 -1.81 4.28 23.83
CA ALA A 175 -2.51 3.69 24.97
C ALA A 175 -1.49 3.38 26.08
N GLU A 176 -1.98 2.96 27.27
CA GLU A 176 -1.09 2.48 28.34
C GLU A 176 -0.19 1.34 27.86
N GLN A 177 -0.73 0.47 27.00
CA GLN A 177 -0.01 -0.58 26.30
C GLN A 177 -0.17 -0.40 24.78
N GLY A 178 0.93 -0.10 24.10
CA GLY A 178 0.96 0.05 22.64
C GLY A 178 0.09 1.21 22.15
N TYR A 179 -0.80 0.91 21.21
CA TYR A 179 -1.63 1.89 20.51
C TYR A 179 -3.10 1.47 20.50
N ARG A 180 -3.97 2.39 20.11
CA ARG A 180 -5.38 2.12 19.83
C ARG A 180 -5.78 2.81 18.53
N PHE A 181 -6.63 2.15 17.76
CA PHE A 181 -7.29 2.78 16.62
C PHE A 181 -8.53 3.53 17.07
N VAL A 182 -8.75 4.70 16.50
CA VAL A 182 -9.91 5.54 16.72
C VAL A 182 -10.55 5.79 15.36
N SER A 183 -11.62 5.08 15.06
CA SER A 183 -12.33 5.24 13.78
C SER A 183 -12.74 6.69 13.57
N ALA A 184 -12.55 7.18 12.34
CA ALA A 184 -13.01 8.50 11.96
C ALA A 184 -14.54 8.57 12.15
N PRO A 185 -15.07 9.71 12.62
CA PRO A 185 -16.51 9.89 12.69
C PRO A 185 -17.10 9.80 11.27
N TRP A 186 -18.27 9.18 11.17
CA TRP A 186 -19.01 9.18 9.91
C TRP A 186 -19.49 10.61 9.60
N ASP A 187 -19.08 11.15 8.47
CA ASP A 187 -19.61 12.43 7.98
C ASP A 187 -20.86 12.16 7.13
N TYR A 188 -22.02 12.58 7.60
CA TYR A 188 -23.30 12.42 6.88
C TYR A 188 -23.50 13.44 5.75
N ARG A 189 -22.52 14.31 5.49
CA ARG A 189 -22.62 15.41 4.53
C ARG A 189 -22.03 15.11 3.15
N ILE A 190 -21.62 13.86 2.91
CA ILE A 190 -21.16 13.38 1.59
C ILE A 190 -22.31 13.27 0.59
#